data_AF-A0A8T2VCK3-F1
#
_entry.id   AF-A0A8T2VCK3-F1
#
_cell.length_a   1.000
_cell.length_b   1.000
_cell.length_c   1.000
_cell.angle_alpha   90.00
_cell.angle_beta   90.00
_cell.angle_gamma   90.00
#
_symmetry.space_group_name_H-M   'P 1'
#
loop_
_entity.id
_entity.type
_entity.pdbx_description
1 polymer ?
#
loop_
_entity_poly.entity_id
_entity_poly.type
_entity_poly.pdbx_seq_one_letter_code
_entity_poly.pdbx_strand_id
1 'polypeptide(L)'
;MDVYLLYGDKRAESVDLLSNRVYTGLQINADHTTQLADESENLMLKLKFLPYKIRTFLIRNGLSILYRSGFQAYRKYYLRQLENWNTSSHKQQQLDQLLTEWAKFVTTKYKGKGINSNAYLSEAEPFLAQFAKRSFQNRRLVGYTGSNPEEELLNNDSKDEDTHVQQYLASEQEDNDLNGKGMVIFFPGIPGSGKSALCAKLVADPGELGAARSIHFLMGDLVKGKYWPMLAKERQRRPVSTITVADKNAPNLEVWETIEDICERTSAIGVPVVPDSPGTEDNPFSLDILALFMFRVIQRVNHPGNLDKDSPNAGYILLMFYKLYSGKDRKEFEQTLRQRFGYLVKLSTLKSNRPSLPSVIEHVLSEGLELFDLHSMKHKSSKRTSAKWSAWEKHLREVLNENASYFNDIQTPLEETFQSLRQQLVAIAKGAIPMVKSTREERSFKSIAYAFIALPVEDIINIIQQLAETSPEIQMYFLDKNFTMSSAHITLAHKRSHGVAAVAAYGEICGVEVPVRLTSFLFSDKTCALEAQIIENQQGIVSRNQWPHVTIWTAEGTKPKESNSLPEVVRSGHASRVDFMPIELSGVVELS
;
A
#
# COMPACT_ATOMS: atom_id res chain seq x y z
N MET A 1 -23.37 30.45 30.53
CA MET A 1 -24.83 30.33 30.31
C MET A 1 -25.05 29.13 29.41
N ASP A 2 -25.77 28.17 29.97
CA ASP A 2 -26.44 26.99 29.43
C ASP A 2 -25.64 25.91 28.69
N VAL A 3 -25.17 24.99 29.53
CA VAL A 3 -24.78 23.60 29.29
C VAL A 3 -26.04 22.73 29.38
N TYR A 4 -26.25 21.81 28.43
CA TYR A 4 -27.15 20.67 28.63
C TYR A 4 -26.37 19.35 28.54
N LEU A 5 -26.11 18.80 29.73
CA LEU A 5 -25.78 17.41 30.03
C LEU A 5 -27.10 16.64 30.19
N LEU A 6 -27.21 15.45 29.60
CA LEU A 6 -28.17 14.43 30.04
C LEU A 6 -27.50 13.05 30.04
N TYR A 7 -26.94 12.71 31.21
CA TYR A 7 -26.80 11.33 31.67
C TYR A 7 -28.14 10.89 32.27
N GLY A 8 -28.57 9.67 31.98
CA GLY A 8 -29.73 9.02 32.59
C GLY A 8 -29.44 7.56 32.88
N ASP A 9 -29.03 7.30 34.11
CA ASP A 9 -28.81 5.99 34.73
C ASP A 9 -30.15 5.46 35.28
N LYS A 10 -30.43 4.16 35.10
CA LYS A 10 -31.46 3.43 35.87
C LYS A 10 -30.96 2.01 36.17
N ARG A 11 -30.86 1.74 37.48
CA ARG A 11 -30.41 0.50 38.13
C ARG A 11 -31.39 -0.68 38.01
N ALA A 12 -30.76 -1.84 37.93
CA ALA A 12 -31.04 -3.21 38.41
C ALA A 12 -32.32 -3.55 39.22
N GLU A 13 -32.89 -4.73 38.92
CA GLU A 13 -33.20 -5.86 39.83
C GLU A 13 -33.68 -7.06 38.96
N SER A 14 -32.85 -8.10 38.78
CA SER A 14 -32.86 -9.44 39.45
C SER A 14 -33.97 -10.41 38.99
N VAL A 15 -33.58 -11.57 38.45
CA VAL A 15 -33.70 -12.91 39.08
C VAL A 15 -33.55 -13.99 37.99
N ASP A 16 -32.55 -14.82 38.23
CA ASP A 16 -32.20 -16.09 37.60
C ASP A 16 -33.34 -17.11 37.69
N LEU A 17 -33.61 -17.88 36.63
CA LEU A 17 -34.25 -19.21 36.62
C LEU A 17 -34.70 -19.56 35.19
N LEU A 18 -33.91 -20.38 34.50
CA LEU A 18 -34.33 -21.59 33.77
C LEU A 18 -33.15 -22.13 32.96
N SER A 19 -32.22 -22.74 33.68
CA SER A 19 -31.41 -23.82 33.13
C SER A 19 -32.27 -25.09 33.02
N ASN A 20 -32.04 -25.82 31.94
CA ASN A 20 -32.39 -27.22 31.69
C ASN A 20 -33.81 -27.62 31.26
N ARG A 21 -33.83 -28.12 30.00
CA ARG A 21 -34.79 -29.00 29.27
C ARG A 21 -35.39 -28.21 28.10
N VAL A 22 -34.98 -28.43 26.85
CA VAL A 22 -35.10 -29.69 26.10
C VAL A 22 -34.03 -29.75 25.00
N TYR A 23 -33.15 -30.75 25.08
CA TYR A 23 -32.47 -31.31 23.91
C TYR A 23 -33.43 -32.33 23.30
N THR A 24 -34.05 -32.01 22.17
CA THR A 24 -34.42 -33.00 21.15
C THR A 24 -34.53 -32.31 19.81
N GLY A 25 -33.52 -32.57 18.97
CA GLY A 25 -33.66 -32.77 17.53
C GLY A 25 -34.11 -31.58 16.68
N LEU A 26 -33.17 -30.74 16.28
CA LEU A 26 -33.14 -30.15 14.93
C LEU A 26 -31.67 -29.97 14.55
N GLN A 27 -31.12 -30.96 13.84
CA GLN A 27 -29.90 -30.80 13.06
C GLN A 27 -30.14 -29.69 12.04
N ILE A 28 -29.75 -28.46 12.37
CA ILE A 28 -29.55 -27.41 11.38
C ILE A 28 -28.10 -27.54 10.92
N ASN A 29 -27.94 -28.04 9.70
CA ASN A 29 -26.66 -28.28 9.04
C ASN A 29 -25.70 -27.09 9.18
N ALA A 30 -24.49 -27.35 9.70
CA ALA A 30 -23.37 -26.40 9.76
C ALA A 30 -22.94 -25.86 8.37
N ASP A 31 -23.38 -26.50 7.29
CA ASP A 31 -23.20 -26.03 5.91
C ASP A 31 -23.99 -24.75 5.60
N HIS A 32 -25.14 -24.50 6.25
CA HIS A 32 -25.97 -23.32 5.94
C HIS A 32 -25.43 -22.03 6.56
N THR A 33 -24.87 -22.09 7.78
CA THR A 33 -24.29 -20.92 8.46
C THR A 33 -22.96 -20.51 7.82
N THR A 34 -22.19 -21.48 7.34
CA THR A 34 -20.92 -21.27 6.63
C THR A 34 -21.17 -20.71 5.23
N GLN A 35 -22.19 -21.17 4.51
CA GLN A 35 -22.59 -20.56 3.24
C GLN A 35 -23.15 -19.14 3.39
N LEU A 36 -23.91 -18.83 4.45
CA LEU A 36 -24.42 -17.47 4.69
C LEU A 36 -23.32 -16.49 5.12
N ALA A 37 -22.28 -16.96 5.82
CA ALA A 37 -21.09 -16.17 6.15
C ALA A 37 -20.20 -15.94 4.92
N ASP A 38 -19.97 -16.98 4.11
CA ASP A 38 -19.16 -16.91 2.88
C ASP A 38 -19.90 -16.15 1.75
N GLU A 39 -21.24 -16.23 1.72
CA GLU A 39 -22.11 -15.37 0.91
C GLU A 39 -22.10 -13.95 1.43
N SER A 40 -22.18 -13.67 2.73
CA SER A 40 -22.16 -12.28 3.24
C SER A 40 -20.78 -11.62 3.16
N GLU A 41 -19.68 -12.37 3.26
CA GLU A 41 -18.31 -11.90 3.05
C GLU A 41 -18.04 -11.67 1.54
N ASN A 42 -18.48 -12.59 0.67
CA ASN A 42 -18.51 -12.33 -0.78
C ASN A 42 -19.51 -11.23 -1.16
N LEU A 43 -20.64 -11.06 -0.48
CA LEU A 43 -21.63 -10.03 -0.76
C LEU A 43 -21.12 -8.67 -0.28
N MET A 44 -20.41 -8.57 0.85
CA MET A 44 -19.84 -7.31 1.36
C MET A 44 -18.61 -6.86 0.56
N LEU A 45 -17.76 -7.78 0.13
CA LEU A 45 -16.67 -7.49 -0.84
C LEU A 45 -17.23 -7.22 -2.24
N LYS A 46 -18.23 -7.98 -2.71
CA LYS A 46 -18.90 -7.70 -3.99
C LYS A 46 -19.72 -6.41 -3.94
N LEU A 47 -20.33 -5.99 -2.82
CA LEU A 47 -21.12 -4.75 -2.71
C LEU A 47 -20.25 -3.49 -2.74
N LYS A 48 -19.00 -3.56 -2.26
CA LYS A 48 -18.03 -2.45 -2.40
C LYS A 48 -17.47 -2.32 -3.83
N PHE A 49 -17.53 -3.36 -4.66
CA PHE A 49 -17.06 -3.34 -6.06
C PHE A 49 -18.17 -3.45 -7.12
N LEU A 50 -19.40 -3.83 -6.78
CA LEU A 50 -20.49 -4.03 -7.74
C LEU A 50 -20.94 -2.71 -8.40
N PRO A 51 -21.09 -1.59 -7.68
CA PRO A 51 -21.34 -0.28 -8.28
C PRO A 51 -20.27 0.12 -9.30
N TYR A 52 -19.00 -0.18 -9.02
CA TYR A 52 -17.87 0.04 -9.92
C TYR A 52 -17.91 -0.92 -11.13
N LYS A 53 -18.24 -2.19 -10.90
CA LYS A 53 -18.31 -3.21 -11.95
C LYS A 53 -19.44 -2.95 -12.95
N ILE A 54 -20.60 -2.48 -12.47
CA ILE A 54 -21.73 -2.06 -13.31
C ILE A 54 -21.30 -0.91 -14.22
N ARG A 55 -20.73 0.16 -13.66
CA ARG A 55 -20.28 1.34 -14.42
C ARG A 55 -19.19 1.01 -15.43
N THR A 56 -18.20 0.23 -15.02
CA THR A 56 -16.99 0.01 -15.81
C THR A 56 -17.13 -1.13 -16.82
N PHE A 57 -17.60 -2.31 -16.38
CA PHE A 57 -17.61 -3.49 -17.25
C PHE A 57 -18.94 -3.66 -17.96
N LEU A 58 -20.07 -3.36 -17.32
CA LEU A 58 -21.39 -3.58 -17.96
C LEU A 58 -21.83 -2.37 -18.78
N ILE A 59 -21.61 -1.15 -18.27
CA ILE A 59 -21.96 0.09 -18.96
C ILE A 59 -20.85 0.48 -19.93
N ARG A 60 -19.69 0.98 -19.45
CA ARG A 60 -18.64 1.54 -20.31
C ARG A 60 -18.12 0.56 -21.36
N ASN A 61 -17.65 -0.62 -20.95
CA ASN A 61 -17.08 -1.60 -21.87
C ASN A 61 -18.13 -2.24 -22.79
N GLY A 62 -19.39 -2.24 -22.38
CA GLY A 62 -20.50 -2.75 -23.18
C GLY A 62 -21.06 -1.78 -24.22
N LEU A 63 -20.76 -0.48 -24.11
CA LEU A 63 -21.24 0.54 -25.06
C LEU A 63 -20.86 0.24 -26.50
N SER A 64 -19.62 -0.17 -26.76
CA SER A 64 -19.17 -0.49 -28.12
C SER A 64 -19.93 -1.66 -28.73
N ILE A 65 -20.29 -2.66 -27.91
CA ILE A 65 -21.06 -3.84 -28.34
C ILE A 65 -22.51 -3.44 -28.62
N LEU A 66 -23.09 -2.62 -27.75
CA LEU A 66 -24.46 -2.11 -27.92
C LEU A 66 -24.60 -1.30 -29.22
N TYR A 67 -23.65 -0.40 -29.52
CA TYR A 67 -23.72 0.44 -30.72
C TYR A 67 -23.31 -0.28 -32.00
N ARG A 68 -22.37 -1.24 -31.97
CA ARG A 68 -21.92 -1.96 -33.17
C ARG A 68 -22.78 -3.17 -33.53
N SER A 69 -23.31 -3.86 -32.52
CA SER A 69 -23.91 -5.20 -32.69
C SER A 69 -25.33 -5.30 -32.10
N GLY A 70 -25.86 -4.20 -31.57
CA GLY A 70 -27.24 -4.09 -31.11
C GLY A 70 -27.51 -4.72 -29.74
N PHE A 71 -28.75 -4.54 -29.27
CA PHE A 71 -29.16 -4.91 -27.91
C PHE A 71 -29.00 -6.40 -27.60
N GLN A 72 -29.29 -7.30 -28.54
CA GLN A 72 -29.17 -8.74 -28.30
C GLN A 72 -27.72 -9.16 -28.04
N ALA A 73 -26.75 -8.59 -28.77
CA ALA A 73 -25.33 -8.84 -28.55
C ALA A 73 -24.86 -8.25 -27.21
N TYR A 74 -25.34 -7.05 -26.87
CA TYR A 74 -25.07 -6.44 -25.57
C TYR A 74 -25.61 -7.26 -24.40
N ARG A 75 -26.84 -7.80 -24.51
CA ARG A 75 -27.45 -8.69 -23.52
C ARG A 75 -26.67 -9.98 -23.34
N LYS A 76 -26.27 -10.63 -24.43
CA LYS A 76 -25.40 -11.82 -24.37
C LYS A 76 -24.05 -11.50 -23.71
N TYR A 77 -23.49 -10.32 -23.98
CA TYR A 77 -22.23 -9.86 -23.37
C TYR A 77 -22.36 -9.69 -21.86
N TYR A 78 -23.31 -8.89 -21.37
CA TYR A 78 -23.37 -8.63 -19.93
C TYR A 78 -23.84 -9.86 -19.14
N LEU A 79 -24.72 -10.71 -19.69
CA LEU A 79 -25.11 -11.96 -19.02
C LEU A 79 -23.90 -12.89 -18.85
N ARG A 80 -23.05 -13.02 -19.87
CA ARG A 80 -21.78 -13.76 -19.76
C ARG A 80 -20.83 -13.16 -18.73
N GLN A 81 -20.76 -11.82 -18.61
CA GLN A 81 -19.98 -11.18 -17.55
C GLN A 81 -20.54 -11.50 -16.15
N LEU A 82 -21.86 -11.53 -15.99
CA LEU A 82 -22.51 -11.87 -14.72
C LEU A 82 -22.31 -13.33 -14.33
N GLU A 83 -22.33 -14.25 -15.30
CA GLU A 83 -21.95 -15.67 -15.13
C GLU A 83 -20.49 -15.79 -14.68
N ASN A 84 -19.56 -15.13 -15.38
CA ASN A 84 -18.14 -15.11 -15.02
C ASN A 84 -17.88 -14.55 -13.61
N TRP A 85 -18.79 -13.75 -13.05
CA TRP A 85 -18.71 -13.21 -11.69
C TRP A 85 -19.43 -14.06 -10.64
N ASN A 86 -19.97 -15.22 -11.03
CA ASN A 86 -20.81 -16.08 -10.19
C ASN A 86 -21.94 -15.26 -9.53
N THR A 87 -22.67 -14.49 -10.33
CA THR A 87 -23.81 -13.68 -9.86
C THR A 87 -25.04 -14.57 -9.72
N SER A 88 -25.79 -14.50 -8.60
CA SER A 88 -26.98 -15.33 -8.39
C SER A 88 -28.10 -15.02 -9.39
N SER A 89 -28.92 -16.01 -9.75
CA SER A 89 -29.97 -15.90 -10.77
C SER A 89 -30.96 -14.77 -10.49
N HIS A 90 -31.36 -14.59 -9.23
CA HIS A 90 -32.21 -13.47 -8.81
C HIS A 90 -31.55 -12.11 -9.08
N LYS A 91 -30.26 -11.98 -8.81
CA LYS A 91 -29.51 -10.73 -9.01
C LYS A 91 -29.16 -10.49 -10.49
N GLN A 92 -29.00 -11.55 -11.27
CA GLN A 92 -28.88 -11.46 -12.72
C GLN A 92 -30.15 -10.87 -13.34
N GLN A 93 -31.34 -11.28 -12.89
CA GLN A 93 -32.61 -10.70 -13.36
C GLN A 93 -32.71 -9.20 -13.04
N GLN A 94 -32.32 -8.79 -11.83
CA GLN A 94 -32.30 -7.38 -11.44
C GLN A 94 -31.32 -6.53 -12.29
N LEU A 95 -30.15 -7.08 -12.60
CA LEU A 95 -29.16 -6.40 -13.45
C LEU A 95 -29.54 -6.42 -14.93
N ASP A 96 -30.20 -7.47 -15.41
CA ASP A 96 -30.76 -7.55 -16.77
C ASP A 96 -31.81 -6.46 -16.98
N GLN A 97 -32.69 -6.22 -16.00
CA GLN A 97 -33.65 -5.12 -16.05
C GLN A 97 -32.95 -3.75 -16.12
N LEU A 98 -32.01 -3.48 -15.21
CA LEU A 98 -31.24 -2.23 -15.20
C LEU A 98 -30.55 -1.96 -16.54
N LEU A 99 -29.85 -2.96 -17.08
CA LEU A 99 -29.04 -2.81 -18.29
C LEU A 99 -29.90 -2.75 -19.56
N THR A 100 -31.09 -3.38 -19.54
CA THR A 100 -32.10 -3.23 -20.59
C THR A 100 -32.61 -1.80 -20.64
N GLU A 101 -32.93 -1.20 -19.50
CA GLU A 101 -33.39 0.18 -19.43
C GLU A 101 -32.28 1.17 -19.79
N TRP A 102 -31.04 0.90 -19.35
CA TRP A 102 -29.87 1.68 -19.77
C TRP A 102 -29.70 1.66 -21.29
N ALA A 103 -29.76 0.48 -21.90
CA ALA A 103 -29.61 0.34 -23.35
C ALA A 103 -30.67 1.13 -24.11
N LYS A 104 -31.94 1.09 -23.65
CA LYS A 104 -33.03 1.86 -24.24
C LYS A 104 -32.81 3.36 -24.07
N PHE A 105 -32.46 3.81 -22.86
CA PHE A 105 -32.21 5.22 -22.55
C PHE A 105 -31.11 5.79 -23.46
N VAL A 106 -29.96 5.11 -23.50
CA VAL A 106 -28.76 5.62 -24.17
C VAL A 106 -28.91 5.61 -25.70
N THR A 107 -29.53 4.57 -26.27
CA THR A 107 -29.76 4.48 -27.72
C THR A 107 -30.84 5.45 -28.21
N THR A 108 -31.86 5.73 -27.37
CA THR A 108 -32.91 6.73 -27.67
C THR A 108 -32.34 8.15 -27.63
N LYS A 109 -31.59 8.49 -26.57
CA LYS A 109 -31.02 9.83 -26.38
C LYS A 109 -30.03 10.19 -27.49
N TYR A 110 -29.24 9.24 -27.95
CA TYR A 110 -28.21 9.47 -28.95
C TYR A 110 -28.59 9.02 -30.37
N LYS A 111 -29.84 8.57 -30.60
CA LYS A 111 -30.36 8.11 -31.91
C LYS A 111 -29.42 7.13 -32.63
N GLY A 112 -28.77 6.25 -31.88
CA GLY A 112 -27.80 5.28 -32.41
C GLY A 112 -26.39 5.82 -32.69
N LYS A 113 -26.11 7.11 -32.49
CA LYS A 113 -24.74 7.66 -32.56
C LYS A 113 -24.01 7.32 -31.25
N GLY A 114 -22.83 6.70 -31.35
CA GLY A 114 -22.09 6.22 -30.19
C GLY A 114 -21.69 7.33 -29.20
N ILE A 115 -21.62 7.00 -27.91
CA ILE A 115 -21.07 7.88 -26.87
C ILE A 115 -19.58 7.58 -26.69
N ASN A 116 -18.77 8.62 -26.47
CA ASN A 116 -17.37 8.46 -26.12
C ASN A 116 -17.24 7.75 -24.74
N SER A 117 -16.49 6.64 -24.70
CA SER A 117 -16.27 5.84 -23.49
C SER A 117 -15.56 6.58 -22.36
N ASN A 118 -14.91 7.72 -22.63
CA ASN A 118 -14.28 8.57 -21.62
C ASN A 118 -15.24 9.60 -21.01
N ALA A 119 -16.41 9.83 -21.63
CA ALA A 119 -17.46 10.73 -21.14
C ALA A 119 -18.69 10.00 -20.62
N TYR A 120 -18.73 8.65 -20.65
CA TYR A 120 -19.92 7.86 -20.33
C TYR A 120 -20.53 8.14 -18.93
N LEU A 121 -19.73 8.58 -17.96
CA LEU A 121 -20.20 8.86 -16.60
C LEU A 121 -21.16 10.04 -16.53
N SER A 122 -21.03 11.04 -17.42
CA SER A 122 -21.97 12.17 -17.47
C SER A 122 -23.39 11.74 -17.83
N GLU A 123 -23.56 10.55 -18.43
CA GLU A 123 -24.84 9.95 -18.78
C GLU A 123 -25.24 8.82 -17.85
N ALA A 124 -24.27 8.00 -17.44
CA ALA A 124 -24.51 6.86 -16.57
C ALA A 124 -24.89 7.29 -15.15
N GLU A 125 -24.26 8.33 -14.56
CA GLU A 125 -24.58 8.73 -13.19
C GLU A 125 -26.01 9.30 -13.05
N PRO A 126 -26.48 10.22 -13.92
CA PRO A 126 -27.86 10.69 -13.85
C PRO A 126 -28.89 9.57 -14.06
N PHE A 127 -28.64 8.67 -15.01
CA PHE A 127 -29.50 7.51 -15.26
C PHE A 127 -29.58 6.59 -14.02
N LEU A 128 -28.42 6.22 -13.46
CA LEU A 128 -28.37 5.35 -12.30
C LEU A 128 -28.99 6.02 -11.06
N ALA A 129 -28.89 7.35 -10.92
CA ALA A 129 -29.58 8.11 -9.88
C ALA A 129 -31.09 8.04 -10.00
N GLN A 130 -31.62 8.24 -11.21
CA GLN A 130 -33.06 8.10 -11.44
C GLN A 130 -33.54 6.67 -11.21
N PHE A 131 -32.77 5.67 -11.64
CA PHE A 131 -33.10 4.26 -11.41
C PHE A 131 -33.09 3.90 -9.92
N ALA A 132 -32.13 4.41 -9.16
CA ALA A 132 -32.00 4.23 -7.71
C ALA A 132 -33.14 4.86 -6.91
N LYS A 133 -33.71 5.97 -7.38
CA LYS A 133 -34.83 6.66 -6.71
C LYS A 133 -36.13 5.85 -6.72
N ARG A 134 -36.30 4.90 -7.66
CA ARG A 134 -37.57 4.16 -7.84
C ARG A 134 -37.84 3.12 -6.76
N SER A 135 -36.82 2.57 -6.11
CA SER A 135 -37.01 1.64 -5.00
C SER A 135 -35.76 1.51 -4.13
N PHE A 136 -35.96 1.11 -2.87
CA PHE A 136 -34.86 0.79 -1.96
C PHE A 136 -33.97 -0.35 -2.49
N GLN A 137 -34.56 -1.32 -3.18
CA GLN A 137 -33.85 -2.44 -3.80
C GLN A 137 -32.94 -1.95 -4.95
N ASN A 138 -33.43 -1.03 -5.78
CA ASN A 138 -32.63 -0.43 -6.87
C ASN A 138 -31.48 0.40 -6.31
N ARG A 139 -31.71 1.17 -5.23
CA ARG A 139 -30.67 1.94 -4.53
C ARG A 139 -29.55 1.04 -3.98
N ARG A 140 -29.91 -0.12 -3.41
CA ARG A 140 -28.93 -1.13 -2.97
C ARG A 140 -28.20 -1.80 -4.14
N LEU A 141 -28.85 -1.92 -5.31
CA LEU A 141 -28.29 -2.57 -6.49
C LEU A 141 -27.22 -1.72 -7.19
N VAL A 142 -27.48 -0.43 -7.42
CA VAL A 142 -26.60 0.45 -8.21
C VAL A 142 -25.60 1.26 -7.37
N GLY A 143 -25.82 1.33 -6.06
CA GLY A 143 -25.03 2.15 -5.14
C GLY A 143 -25.40 3.64 -5.19
N TYR A 144 -24.65 4.48 -4.48
CA TYR A 144 -24.88 5.93 -4.46
C TYR A 144 -24.50 6.57 -5.81
N THR A 145 -25.27 7.56 -6.26
CA THR A 145 -25.20 8.17 -7.61
C THR A 145 -25.46 9.67 -7.47
N GLY A 146 -24.42 10.49 -7.64
CA GLY A 146 -24.52 11.97 -7.62
C GLY A 146 -24.93 12.61 -6.27
N SER A 147 -24.69 13.91 -6.17
CA SER A 147 -24.84 14.80 -5.00
C SER A 147 -26.21 14.70 -4.31
N ASN A 148 -26.23 14.86 -2.99
CA ASN A 148 -27.44 14.86 -2.17
C ASN A 148 -28.46 15.93 -2.64
N PRO A 149 -29.78 15.66 -2.51
CA PRO A 149 -30.81 16.67 -2.64
C PRO A 149 -30.98 17.39 -1.29
N GLU A 150 -30.17 18.42 -1.04
CA GLU A 150 -30.50 19.51 -0.10
C GLU A 150 -30.06 20.90 -0.63
N GLU A 151 -29.66 21.02 -1.89
CA GLU A 151 -29.40 22.31 -2.54
C GLU A 151 -30.35 22.48 -3.75
N GLU A 152 -31.62 22.68 -3.43
CA GLU A 152 -32.60 23.24 -4.37
C GLU A 152 -33.31 24.40 -3.64
N LEU A 153 -32.51 25.34 -3.15
CA LEU A 153 -32.93 26.65 -2.65
C LEU A 153 -31.67 27.50 -2.52
N LEU A 154 -31.24 28.10 -3.63
CA LEU A 154 -30.79 29.49 -3.76
C LEU A 154 -30.13 29.66 -5.14
N ASN A 155 -30.80 30.46 -5.95
CA ASN A 155 -30.54 30.74 -7.35
C ASN A 155 -29.42 31.77 -7.56
N ASN A 156 -28.74 31.57 -8.70
CA ASN A 156 -28.38 32.53 -9.76
C ASN A 156 -27.14 33.43 -9.71
N ASP A 157 -26.59 33.54 -10.95
CA ASP A 157 -25.68 34.51 -11.57
C ASP A 157 -24.18 34.38 -11.23
N SER A 158 -23.20 34.39 -12.15
CA SER A 158 -23.09 34.72 -13.59
C SER A 158 -21.72 34.19 -14.11
N LYS A 159 -21.64 33.52 -15.26
CA LYS A 159 -21.02 33.92 -16.56
C LYS A 159 -19.50 34.26 -16.60
N ASP A 160 -18.85 33.61 -17.58
CA ASP A 160 -17.66 34.00 -18.39
C ASP A 160 -16.29 34.01 -17.63
N GLU A 161 -15.12 33.67 -18.18
CA GLU A 161 -14.61 33.50 -19.55
C GLU A 161 -13.25 32.75 -19.50
N ASP A 162 -12.78 32.24 -20.64
CA ASP A 162 -11.46 31.62 -20.85
C ASP A 162 -10.29 32.59 -20.56
N THR A 163 -9.14 32.10 -20.06
CA THR A 163 -7.83 32.67 -20.44
C THR A 163 -6.66 31.71 -20.22
N HIS A 164 -5.68 31.89 -21.10
CA HIS A 164 -4.56 31.04 -21.43
C HIS A 164 -3.25 31.61 -20.80
N VAL A 165 -2.28 30.72 -20.50
CA VAL A 165 -0.81 30.98 -20.35
C VAL A 165 -0.31 31.68 -19.07
N GLN A 166 0.58 31.02 -18.29
CA GLN A 166 2.02 31.36 -18.21
C GLN A 166 2.80 30.48 -17.20
N GLN A 167 3.94 29.97 -17.65
CA GLN A 167 5.06 29.56 -16.80
C GLN A 167 5.56 30.77 -16.00
N TYR A 168 5.83 30.59 -14.71
CA TYR A 168 6.69 31.49 -13.96
C TYR A 168 7.76 30.68 -13.22
N LEU A 169 9.00 30.97 -13.60
CA LEU A 169 10.21 30.83 -12.79
C LEU A 169 9.99 31.60 -11.48
N ALA A 170 10.37 31.02 -10.35
CA ALA A 170 10.51 31.76 -9.10
C ALA A 170 11.88 31.45 -8.48
N SER A 171 12.58 32.55 -8.23
CA SER A 171 13.91 32.76 -7.70
C SER A 171 14.10 32.28 -6.26
N GLU A 172 15.34 31.91 -5.96
CA GLU A 172 15.88 31.74 -4.61
C GLU A 172 15.80 33.05 -3.82
N GLN A 173 15.00 33.07 -2.75
CA GLN A 173 15.28 33.79 -1.51
C GLN A 173 14.67 33.01 -0.33
N GLU A 174 15.52 32.61 0.62
CA GLU A 174 15.14 32.01 1.88
C GLU A 174 14.37 33.04 2.72
N ASP A 175 13.06 32.86 2.85
CA ASP A 175 12.25 33.59 3.82
C ASP A 175 11.88 32.63 4.96
N ASN A 176 12.65 32.74 6.05
CA ASN A 176 12.50 31.96 7.29
C ASN A 176 11.33 32.46 8.16
N ASP A 177 10.44 33.31 7.64
CA ASP A 177 9.21 33.66 8.35
C ASP A 177 8.15 32.57 8.16
N LEU A 178 8.13 31.61 9.11
CA LEU A 178 7.05 30.61 9.23
C LEU A 178 5.73 31.24 9.72
N ASN A 179 5.74 32.54 10.08
CA ASN A 179 4.54 33.27 10.46
C ASN A 179 3.60 33.43 9.28
N GLY A 180 2.50 32.68 9.31
CA GLY A 180 1.40 32.79 8.35
C GLY A 180 1.30 31.62 7.38
N LYS A 181 2.31 30.73 7.30
CA LYS A 181 2.20 29.47 6.56
C LYS A 181 1.30 28.48 7.31
N GLY A 182 0.39 27.86 6.59
CA GLY A 182 -0.44 26.79 7.13
C GLY A 182 0.28 25.44 7.17
N MET A 183 -0.36 24.44 7.75
CA MET A 183 0.23 23.12 7.95
C MET A 183 -0.66 22.00 7.39
N VAL A 184 -0.07 20.89 6.95
CA VAL A 184 -0.75 19.63 6.65
C VAL A 184 -0.20 18.57 7.59
N ILE A 185 -0.97 18.22 8.63
CA ILE A 185 -0.63 17.21 9.62
C ILE A 185 -1.14 15.86 9.13
N PHE A 186 -0.27 14.87 8.99
CA PHE A 186 -0.62 13.55 8.45
C PHE A 186 0.08 12.40 9.19
N PHE A 187 -0.40 11.17 9.02
CA PHE A 187 0.00 10.04 9.88
C PHE A 187 0.57 8.86 9.09
N PRO A 188 1.91 8.78 8.93
CA PRO A 188 2.59 7.54 8.58
C PRO A 188 2.53 6.56 9.77
N GLY A 189 1.41 5.84 9.88
CA GLY A 189 1.18 4.91 10.97
C GLY A 189 0.27 3.75 10.58
N ILE A 190 0.10 2.85 11.54
CA ILE A 190 -0.74 1.65 11.46
C ILE A 190 -2.07 1.95 12.20
N PRO A 191 -3.22 1.35 11.80
CA PRO A 191 -4.44 1.43 12.58
C PRO A 191 -4.21 1.07 14.07
N GLY A 192 -4.92 1.73 14.99
CA GLY A 192 -4.69 1.52 16.43
C GLY A 192 -3.71 2.51 17.09
N SER A 193 -3.04 3.36 16.29
CA SER A 193 -2.14 4.41 16.78
C SER A 193 -2.80 5.53 17.60
N GLY A 194 -4.13 5.59 17.65
CA GLY A 194 -4.87 6.66 18.33
C GLY A 194 -5.07 7.93 17.49
N LYS A 195 -4.67 7.93 16.21
CA LYS A 195 -4.76 9.09 15.29
C LYS A 195 -6.11 9.81 15.33
N SER A 196 -7.23 9.09 15.22
CA SER A 196 -8.56 9.70 15.13
C SER A 196 -9.00 10.34 16.44
N ALA A 197 -8.64 9.75 17.58
CA ALA A 197 -8.87 10.33 18.90
C ALA A 197 -8.02 11.60 19.10
N LEU A 198 -6.74 11.55 18.69
CA LEU A 198 -5.84 12.71 18.74
C LEU A 198 -6.33 13.85 17.83
N CYS A 199 -6.79 13.54 16.62
CA CYS A 199 -7.34 14.54 15.71
C CYS A 199 -8.60 15.18 16.27
N ALA A 200 -9.53 14.39 16.82
CA ALA A 200 -10.74 14.91 17.45
C ALA A 200 -10.41 15.86 18.61
N LYS A 201 -9.44 15.50 19.47
CA LYS A 201 -8.96 16.37 20.54
C LYS A 201 -8.30 17.64 20.01
N LEU A 202 -7.47 17.54 18.98
CA LEU A 202 -6.79 18.70 18.38
C LEU A 202 -7.76 19.70 17.75
N VAL A 203 -8.87 19.21 17.18
CA VAL A 203 -9.94 20.05 16.62
C VAL A 203 -10.76 20.70 17.72
N ALA A 204 -11.04 19.96 18.81
CA ALA A 204 -11.84 20.46 19.93
C ALA A 204 -11.08 21.45 20.82
N ASP A 205 -9.78 21.20 21.07
CA ASP A 205 -8.90 22.05 21.86
C ASP A 205 -7.58 22.30 21.11
N PRO A 206 -7.57 23.23 20.15
CA PRO A 206 -6.36 23.56 19.42
C PRO A 206 -5.35 24.36 20.23
N GLY A 207 -5.74 24.94 21.37
CA GLY A 207 -4.92 25.86 22.15
C GLY A 207 -4.29 26.97 21.29
N GLU A 208 -3.02 27.25 21.53
CA GLU A 208 -2.24 28.27 20.81
C GLU A 208 -2.09 27.99 19.30
N LEU A 209 -2.28 26.73 18.87
CA LEU A 209 -2.21 26.37 17.46
C LEU A 209 -3.37 27.02 16.66
N GLY A 210 -4.51 27.25 17.31
CA GLY A 210 -5.71 27.84 16.71
C GLY A 210 -5.84 29.36 16.88
N ALA A 211 -4.97 30.00 17.67
CA ALA A 211 -5.13 31.41 18.07
C ALA A 211 -5.06 32.42 16.92
N ALA A 212 -4.48 32.05 15.77
CA ALA A 212 -4.40 32.90 14.58
C ALA A 212 -4.70 32.14 13.26
N ARG A 213 -5.11 30.86 13.33
CA ARG A 213 -5.19 29.98 12.16
C ARG A 213 -6.46 29.13 12.22
N SER A 214 -7.20 29.09 11.11
CA SER A 214 -8.35 28.18 10.98
C SER A 214 -7.88 26.73 10.95
N ILE A 215 -8.59 25.83 11.63
CA ILE A 215 -8.30 24.39 11.57
C ILE A 215 -9.33 23.70 10.68
N HIS A 216 -8.83 22.95 9.71
CA HIS A 216 -9.63 22.11 8.84
C HIS A 216 -9.34 20.64 9.13
N PHE A 217 -10.38 19.88 9.46
CA PHE A 217 -10.29 18.45 9.72
C PHE A 217 -10.96 17.65 8.61
N LEU A 218 -10.29 16.59 8.14
CA LEU A 218 -10.85 15.67 7.15
C LEU A 218 -10.61 14.22 7.57
N MET A 219 -11.68 13.51 7.95
CA MET A 219 -11.63 12.12 8.38
C MET A 219 -11.74 11.15 7.21
N GLY A 220 -10.68 10.41 6.94
CA GLY A 220 -10.59 9.57 5.76
C GLY A 220 -11.41 8.29 5.78
N ASP A 221 -11.99 7.93 6.92
CA ASP A 221 -12.95 6.81 7.02
C ASP A 221 -14.39 7.25 6.74
N LEU A 222 -14.67 8.56 6.79
CA LEU A 222 -15.97 9.16 6.41
C LEU A 222 -15.98 9.66 4.97
N VAL A 223 -14.80 9.85 4.38
CA VAL A 223 -14.62 10.30 3.00
C VAL A 223 -14.95 9.17 2.01
N LYS A 224 -15.90 9.43 1.10
CA LYS A 224 -16.20 8.54 -0.02
C LYS A 224 -15.27 8.85 -1.20
N GLY A 225 -14.54 7.86 -1.71
CA GLY A 225 -13.64 8.00 -2.86
C GLY A 225 -12.16 8.15 -2.51
N LYS A 226 -11.37 8.75 -3.40
CA LYS A 226 -9.92 8.94 -3.19
C LYS A 226 -9.66 10.09 -2.21
N TYR A 227 -9.16 9.76 -1.01
CA TYR A 227 -8.95 10.70 0.09
C TYR A 227 -7.98 11.84 -0.21
N TRP A 228 -6.73 11.53 -0.61
CA TRP A 228 -5.69 12.55 -0.81
C TRP A 228 -6.02 13.57 -1.91
N PRO A 229 -6.60 13.16 -3.06
CA PRO A 229 -7.11 14.12 -4.05
C PRO A 229 -8.24 15.02 -3.53
N MET A 230 -9.08 14.51 -2.61
CA MET A 230 -10.12 15.33 -1.98
C MET A 230 -9.53 16.34 -1.01
N LEU A 231 -8.57 15.91 -0.19
CA LEU A 231 -7.83 16.80 0.70
C LEU A 231 -7.11 17.91 -0.07
N ALA A 232 -6.52 17.60 -1.23
CA ALA A 232 -5.90 18.58 -2.12
C ALA A 232 -6.90 19.66 -2.56
N LYS A 233 -8.09 19.25 -3.04
CA LYS A 233 -9.14 20.18 -3.50
C LYS A 233 -9.69 21.04 -2.37
N GLU A 234 -9.96 20.44 -1.21
CA GLU A 234 -10.45 21.17 -0.05
C GLU A 234 -9.40 22.17 0.44
N ARG A 235 -8.12 21.78 0.50
CA ARG A 235 -7.03 22.66 0.91
C ARG A 235 -6.88 23.88 0.00
N GLN A 236 -6.97 23.70 -1.33
CA GLN A 236 -6.85 24.80 -2.30
C GLN A 236 -7.92 25.89 -2.14
N ARG A 237 -9.08 25.55 -1.57
CA ARG A 237 -10.18 26.48 -1.33
C ARG A 237 -10.06 27.23 0.00
N ARG A 238 -9.04 26.92 0.81
CA ARG A 238 -8.87 27.44 2.17
C ARG A 238 -7.74 28.47 2.20
N PRO A 239 -7.75 29.39 3.19
CA PRO A 239 -6.64 30.30 3.41
C PRO A 239 -5.29 29.57 3.52
N VAL A 240 -4.23 30.19 3.00
CA VAL A 240 -2.86 29.63 3.03
C VAL A 240 -2.42 29.28 4.47
N SER A 241 -2.87 30.07 5.45
CA SER A 241 -2.58 29.92 6.88
C SER A 241 -3.33 28.78 7.57
N THR A 242 -4.27 28.10 6.90
CA THR A 242 -5.07 27.02 7.50
C THR A 242 -4.19 25.86 8.00
N ILE A 243 -4.57 25.23 9.11
CA ILE A 243 -3.97 23.97 9.57
C ILE A 243 -4.92 22.84 9.19
N THR A 244 -4.46 21.93 8.33
CA THR A 244 -5.23 20.77 7.89
C THR A 244 -4.78 19.54 8.66
N VAL A 245 -5.73 18.91 9.36
CA VAL A 245 -5.53 17.65 10.09
C VAL A 245 -6.07 16.51 9.24
N ALA A 246 -5.17 15.72 8.68
CA ALA A 246 -5.49 14.63 7.76
C ALA A 246 -5.63 13.30 8.51
N ASP A 247 -6.83 12.96 8.99
CA ASP A 247 -7.09 11.67 9.65
C ASP A 247 -7.22 10.52 8.64
N LYS A 248 -6.07 10.15 8.04
CA LYS A 248 -5.86 8.96 7.22
C LYS A 248 -4.43 8.47 7.40
N ASN A 249 -4.26 7.14 7.35
CA ASN A 249 -2.92 6.55 7.27
C ASN A 249 -2.26 6.93 5.93
N ALA A 250 -0.98 7.27 5.99
CA ALA A 250 -0.12 7.59 4.84
C ALA A 250 1.03 6.58 4.74
N PRO A 251 0.79 5.37 4.22
CA PRO A 251 1.69 4.24 4.45
C PRO A 251 2.85 4.09 3.45
N ASN A 252 2.84 4.81 2.33
CA ASN A 252 3.78 4.57 1.25
C ASN A 252 4.22 5.87 0.56
N LEU A 253 5.24 5.72 -0.30
CA LEU A 253 5.90 6.82 -0.99
C LEU A 253 4.96 7.61 -1.91
N GLU A 254 4.09 6.92 -2.65
CA GLU A 254 3.12 7.55 -3.57
C GLU A 254 2.20 8.53 -2.82
N VAL A 255 1.77 8.14 -1.62
CA VAL A 255 0.98 9.04 -0.76
C VAL A 255 1.82 10.22 -0.28
N TRP A 256 3.09 9.99 0.10
CA TRP A 256 3.96 11.07 0.56
C TRP A 256 4.24 12.08 -0.55
N GLU A 257 4.48 11.62 -1.78
CA GLU A 257 4.63 12.47 -2.97
C GLU A 257 3.37 13.29 -3.23
N THR A 258 2.19 12.68 -3.07
CA THR A 258 0.92 13.41 -3.18
C THR A 258 0.82 14.51 -2.11
N ILE A 259 1.28 14.25 -0.88
CA ILE A 259 1.25 15.25 0.20
C ILE A 259 2.29 16.35 -0.06
N GLU A 260 3.48 16.03 -0.56
CA GLU A 260 4.47 17.01 -1.01
C GLU A 260 3.89 17.93 -2.08
N ASP A 261 3.24 17.38 -3.11
CA ASP A 261 2.56 18.16 -4.15
C ASP A 261 1.48 19.09 -3.57
N ILE A 262 0.71 18.63 -2.57
CA ILE A 262 -0.28 19.47 -1.88
C ILE A 262 0.41 20.60 -1.13
N CYS A 263 1.50 20.30 -0.41
CA CYS A 263 2.27 21.28 0.36
C CYS A 263 2.88 22.34 -0.57
N GLU A 264 3.53 21.92 -1.65
CA GLU A 264 4.15 22.81 -2.66
C GLU A 264 3.09 23.73 -3.30
N ARG A 265 1.94 23.19 -3.73
CA ARG A 265 0.88 23.98 -4.40
C ARG A 265 0.13 24.94 -3.48
N THR A 266 0.14 24.69 -2.17
CA THR A 266 -0.65 25.47 -1.20
C THR A 266 0.24 26.24 -0.21
N SER A 267 1.55 26.24 -0.46
CA SER A 267 2.59 26.82 0.41
C SER A 267 2.49 26.36 1.86
N ALA A 268 1.93 25.17 2.09
CA ALA A 268 1.73 24.59 3.41
C ALA A 268 2.96 23.78 3.83
N ILE A 269 3.17 23.69 5.13
CA ILE A 269 4.22 22.86 5.72
C ILE A 269 3.65 21.45 5.97
N GLY A 270 4.27 20.42 5.40
CA GLY A 270 3.93 19.04 5.72
C GLY A 270 4.50 18.63 7.07
N VAL A 271 3.69 18.04 7.95
CA VAL A 271 4.12 17.60 9.27
C VAL A 271 3.70 16.14 9.50
N PRO A 272 4.62 15.17 9.28
CA PRO A 272 4.36 13.78 9.60
C PRO A 272 4.33 13.58 11.11
N VAL A 273 3.30 12.87 11.59
CA VAL A 273 3.13 12.45 12.98
C VAL A 273 3.23 10.94 13.05
N VAL A 274 4.27 10.43 13.71
CA VAL A 274 4.58 8.99 13.77
C VAL A 274 4.60 8.49 15.21
N PRO A 275 4.11 7.27 15.48
CA PRO A 275 4.39 6.58 16.76
C PRO A 275 5.89 6.52 17.04
N ASP A 276 6.29 6.84 18.25
CA ASP A 276 7.67 6.67 18.70
C ASP A 276 7.94 5.17 18.94
N SER A 277 8.90 4.62 18.20
CA SER A 277 9.17 3.19 18.15
C SER A 277 10.65 2.96 17.89
N PRO A 278 11.26 1.94 18.52
CA PRO A 278 12.61 1.52 18.13
C PRO A 278 12.65 0.85 16.75
N GLY A 279 11.51 0.33 16.25
CA GLY A 279 11.46 -0.47 15.03
C GLY A 279 12.07 -1.87 15.20
N THR A 280 12.31 -2.52 14.07
CA THR A 280 13.09 -3.74 13.90
C THR A 280 14.12 -3.51 12.79
N GLU A 281 14.93 -4.52 12.46
CA GLU A 281 15.91 -4.44 11.36
C GLU A 281 15.28 -4.17 9.99
N ASP A 282 14.00 -4.54 9.78
CA ASP A 282 13.33 -4.43 8.49
C ASP A 282 11.95 -3.75 8.57
N ASN A 283 11.60 -3.15 9.71
CA ASN A 283 10.36 -2.40 9.86
C ASN A 283 10.54 -1.19 10.81
N PRO A 284 9.96 -0.02 10.50
CA PRO A 284 10.05 1.14 11.38
C PRO A 284 9.17 1.06 12.64
N PHE A 285 8.37 0.00 12.78
CA PHE A 285 7.53 -0.26 13.94
C PHE A 285 7.99 -1.55 14.63
N SER A 286 8.14 -1.51 15.95
CA SER A 286 8.46 -2.70 16.75
C SER A 286 7.25 -3.59 16.97
N LEU A 287 7.48 -4.84 17.36
CA LEU A 287 6.42 -5.78 17.71
C LEU A 287 5.59 -5.28 18.92
N ASP A 288 6.18 -4.55 19.87
CA ASP A 288 5.45 -3.94 20.99
C ASP A 288 4.31 -3.02 20.49
N ILE A 289 4.63 -2.16 19.52
CA ILE A 289 3.66 -1.22 18.96
C ILE A 289 2.59 -1.96 18.19
N LEU A 290 2.99 -2.94 17.37
CA LEU A 290 2.06 -3.76 16.62
C LEU A 290 1.07 -4.47 17.56
N ALA A 291 1.58 -5.08 18.64
CA ALA A 291 0.79 -5.74 19.67
C ALA A 291 -0.22 -4.78 20.31
N LEU A 292 0.25 -3.61 20.77
CA LEU A 292 -0.61 -2.60 21.40
C LEU A 292 -1.68 -2.10 20.43
N PHE A 293 -1.35 -1.92 19.16
CA PHE A 293 -2.29 -1.43 18.15
C PHE A 293 -3.35 -2.47 17.81
N MET A 294 -2.95 -3.74 17.69
CA MET A 294 -3.89 -4.86 17.57
C MET A 294 -4.81 -4.92 18.78
N PHE A 295 -4.26 -4.86 20.00
CA PHE A 295 -5.02 -4.82 21.26
C PHE A 295 -6.06 -3.69 21.24
N ARG A 296 -5.66 -2.45 20.93
CA ARG A 296 -6.58 -1.30 20.84
C ARG A 296 -7.68 -1.50 19.79
N VAL A 297 -7.36 -2.12 18.66
CA VAL A 297 -8.33 -2.38 17.59
C VAL A 297 -9.33 -3.47 17.98
N ILE A 298 -8.91 -4.53 18.67
CA ILE A 298 -9.83 -5.59 19.12
C ILE A 298 -10.68 -5.18 20.33
N GLN A 299 -10.33 -4.10 21.01
CA GLN A 299 -11.12 -3.57 22.14
C GLN A 299 -12.16 -2.51 21.73
N ARG A 300 -11.94 -1.80 20.62
CA ARG A 300 -12.85 -0.71 20.21
C ARG A 300 -14.15 -1.25 19.59
N VAL A 301 -15.17 -0.41 19.59
CA VAL A 301 -16.52 -0.70 19.07
C VAL A 301 -16.97 0.39 18.11
N ASN A 302 -17.79 0.02 17.12
CA ASN A 302 -18.45 0.95 16.19
C ASN A 302 -17.47 1.90 15.46
N HIS A 303 -16.30 1.40 15.06
CA HIS A 303 -15.34 2.26 14.37
C HIS A 303 -15.83 2.55 12.94
N PRO A 304 -15.80 3.81 12.45
CA PRO A 304 -16.34 4.15 11.12
C PRO A 304 -15.75 3.34 9.96
N GLY A 305 -14.47 2.93 10.09
CA GLY A 305 -13.78 2.06 9.13
C GLY A 305 -14.16 0.57 9.19
N ASN A 306 -15.01 0.14 10.13
CA ASN A 306 -15.37 -1.26 10.42
C ASN A 306 -14.14 -2.15 10.64
N LEU A 307 -13.15 -1.64 11.36
CA LEU A 307 -11.97 -2.38 11.81
C LEU A 307 -11.96 -2.26 13.33
N ASP A 308 -12.64 -3.17 14.01
CA ASP A 308 -12.93 -3.12 15.44
C ASP A 308 -13.10 -4.55 15.99
N LYS A 309 -13.59 -4.69 17.22
CA LYS A 309 -13.72 -6.00 17.87
C LYS A 309 -14.55 -7.00 17.05
N ASP A 310 -15.54 -6.53 16.30
CA ASP A 310 -16.48 -7.35 15.54
C ASP A 310 -15.92 -7.73 14.15
N SER A 311 -14.76 -7.20 13.80
CA SER A 311 -14.08 -7.54 12.54
C SER A 311 -13.48 -8.94 12.62
N PRO A 312 -13.84 -9.88 11.74
CA PRO A 312 -13.41 -11.28 11.85
C PRO A 312 -11.91 -11.50 11.53
N ASN A 313 -11.27 -10.53 10.86
CA ASN A 313 -9.89 -10.64 10.37
C ASN A 313 -9.05 -9.40 10.77
N ALA A 314 -9.26 -8.88 11.98
CA ALA A 314 -8.61 -7.64 12.42
C ALA A 314 -7.08 -7.79 12.47
N GLY A 315 -6.59 -8.89 13.05
CA GLY A 315 -5.17 -9.22 13.11
C GLY A 315 -4.54 -9.26 11.71
N TYR A 316 -5.18 -9.96 10.77
CA TYR A 316 -4.70 -10.03 9.38
C TYR A 316 -4.59 -8.64 8.72
N ILE A 317 -5.60 -7.79 8.88
CA ILE A 317 -5.60 -6.43 8.33
C ILE A 317 -4.46 -5.61 8.94
N LEU A 318 -4.23 -5.74 10.24
CA LEU A 318 -3.13 -5.04 10.94
C LEU A 318 -1.76 -5.51 10.44
N LEU A 319 -1.57 -6.81 10.22
CA LEU A 319 -0.36 -7.34 9.59
C LEU A 319 -0.15 -6.80 8.18
N MET A 320 -1.22 -6.67 7.38
CA MET A 320 -1.15 -6.06 6.06
C MET A 320 -0.65 -4.61 6.14
N PHE A 321 -1.18 -3.80 7.08
CA PHE A 321 -0.68 -2.43 7.29
C PHE A 321 0.76 -2.38 7.78
N TYR A 322 1.15 -3.30 8.68
CA TYR A 322 2.53 -3.41 9.16
C TYR A 322 3.51 -3.73 8.02
N LYS A 323 3.13 -4.66 7.13
CA LYS A 323 3.93 -5.07 5.97
C LYS A 323 4.06 -4.00 4.88
N LEU A 324 3.20 -2.98 4.85
CA LEU A 324 3.39 -1.81 3.96
C LEU A 324 4.67 -1.03 4.27
N TYR A 325 5.21 -1.17 5.48
CA TYR A 325 6.43 -0.51 5.92
C TYR A 325 7.64 -1.45 5.96
N SER A 326 7.51 -2.70 5.50
CA SER A 326 8.63 -3.64 5.42
C SER A 326 9.70 -3.14 4.44
N GLY A 327 10.95 -3.52 4.70
CA GLY A 327 12.09 -3.12 3.86
C GLY A 327 12.82 -1.88 4.34
N LYS A 328 12.47 -1.30 5.50
CA LYS A 328 13.09 -0.09 6.07
C LYS A 328 13.23 -0.21 7.57
N ASP A 329 14.39 0.12 8.11
CA ASP A 329 14.55 0.28 9.55
C ASP A 329 13.95 1.62 10.03
N ARG A 330 13.93 1.81 11.36
CA ARG A 330 13.41 3.03 11.97
C ARG A 330 14.17 4.29 11.53
N LYS A 331 15.49 4.22 11.44
CA LYS A 331 16.36 5.36 11.14
C LYS A 331 16.14 5.84 9.71
N GLU A 332 16.13 4.92 8.75
CA GLU A 332 15.86 5.20 7.33
C GLU A 332 14.47 5.82 7.14
N PHE A 333 13.46 5.27 7.82
CA PHE A 333 12.09 5.78 7.75
C PHE A 333 11.97 7.21 8.27
N GLU A 334 12.50 7.50 9.47
CA GLU A 334 12.45 8.84 10.03
C GLU A 334 13.28 9.82 9.21
N GLN A 335 14.45 9.41 8.73
CA GLN A 335 15.31 10.23 7.88
C GLN A 335 14.61 10.59 6.56
N THR A 336 13.95 9.62 5.93
CA THR A 336 13.16 9.85 4.70
C THR A 336 12.08 10.91 4.93
N LEU A 337 11.35 10.81 6.04
CA LEU A 337 10.29 11.76 6.37
C LEU A 337 10.85 13.17 6.66
N ARG A 338 11.94 13.25 7.45
CA ARG A 338 12.60 14.54 7.73
C ARG A 338 13.12 15.19 6.46
N GLN A 339 13.80 14.45 5.59
CA GLN A 339 14.33 14.99 4.32
C GLN A 339 13.23 15.52 3.40
N ARG A 340 12.07 14.85 3.34
CA ARG A 340 10.94 15.26 2.49
C ARG A 340 10.17 16.45 3.06
N PHE A 341 9.88 16.43 4.35
CA PHE A 341 8.93 17.36 4.97
C PHE A 341 9.58 18.42 5.87
N GLY A 342 10.86 18.29 6.18
CA GLY A 342 11.62 19.18 7.07
C GLY A 342 11.38 18.95 8.56
N TYR A 343 10.27 18.31 8.92
CA TYR A 343 9.80 18.10 10.28
C TYR A 343 9.37 16.65 10.51
N LEU A 344 9.38 16.23 11.77
CA LEU A 344 8.84 14.95 12.22
C LEU A 344 8.38 15.08 13.67
N VAL A 345 7.12 14.73 13.93
CA VAL A 345 6.54 14.72 15.28
C VAL A 345 6.43 13.28 15.76
N LYS A 346 6.85 13.03 17.00
CA LYS A 346 6.83 11.70 17.63
C LYS A 346 5.71 11.61 18.66
N LEU A 347 4.90 10.55 18.55
CA LEU A 347 3.85 10.20 19.51
C LEU A 347 4.38 9.17 20.50
N SER A 348 4.64 9.59 21.74
CA SER A 348 5.05 8.74 22.85
C SER A 348 3.91 7.81 23.30
N THR A 349 3.63 6.78 22.49
CA THR A 349 2.46 5.90 22.68
C THR A 349 2.73 4.80 23.70
N LEU A 350 4.01 4.49 23.91
CA LEU A 350 4.53 3.54 24.88
C LEU A 350 5.38 4.30 25.91
N LYS A 351 5.32 3.86 27.17
CA LYS A 351 6.22 4.35 28.22
C LYS A 351 7.66 3.92 27.93
N SER A 352 8.61 4.82 28.22
CA SER A 352 10.05 4.58 27.98
C SER A 352 10.65 3.51 28.89
N ASN A 353 10.13 3.37 30.11
CA ASN A 353 10.57 2.42 31.14
C ASN A 353 9.72 1.15 31.20
N ARG A 354 9.07 0.78 30.09
CA ARG A 354 8.19 -0.40 30.04
C ARG A 354 8.97 -1.72 30.12
N PRO A 355 8.37 -2.80 30.67
CA PRO A 355 8.92 -4.15 30.54
C PRO A 355 8.96 -4.64 29.09
N SER A 356 9.83 -5.61 28.82
CA SER A 356 9.92 -6.30 27.52
C SER A 356 8.60 -6.96 27.13
N LEU A 357 8.39 -7.18 25.82
CA LEU A 357 7.24 -7.91 25.31
C LEU A 357 7.18 -9.32 25.92
N PRO A 358 6.05 -9.74 26.52
CA PRO A 358 5.88 -11.10 26.99
C PRO A 358 6.06 -12.10 25.86
N SER A 359 6.81 -13.17 26.12
CA SER A 359 7.14 -14.17 25.10
C SER A 359 5.89 -14.73 24.41
N VAL A 360 4.80 -14.96 25.14
CA VAL A 360 3.53 -15.44 24.55
C VAL A 360 2.96 -14.50 23.49
N ILE A 361 3.09 -13.18 23.68
CA ILE A 361 2.66 -12.17 22.70
C ILE A 361 3.61 -12.16 21.50
N GLU A 362 4.93 -12.23 21.75
CA GLU A 362 5.94 -12.29 20.69
C GLU A 362 5.76 -13.52 19.79
N HIS A 363 5.47 -14.68 20.38
CA HIS A 363 5.26 -15.93 19.66
C HIS A 363 4.01 -15.85 18.78
N VAL A 364 2.86 -15.40 19.30
CA VAL A 364 1.63 -15.31 18.48
C VAL A 364 1.75 -14.30 17.34
N LEU A 365 2.52 -13.22 17.53
CA LEU A 365 2.82 -12.26 16.44
C LEU A 365 3.75 -12.87 15.39
N SER A 366 4.79 -13.58 15.82
CA SER A 366 5.72 -14.28 14.92
C SER A 366 4.99 -15.32 14.08
N GLU A 367 4.12 -16.14 14.69
CA GLU A 367 3.25 -17.08 13.96
C GLU A 367 2.40 -16.38 12.90
N GLY A 368 1.84 -15.20 13.24
CA GLY A 368 1.02 -14.41 12.33
C GLY A 368 1.81 -13.87 11.14
N LEU A 369 3.02 -13.36 11.38
CA LEU A 369 3.91 -12.85 10.34
C LEU A 369 4.36 -13.97 9.38
N GLU A 370 4.73 -15.14 9.92
CA GLU A 370 5.06 -16.31 9.11
C GLU A 370 3.88 -16.78 8.27
N LEU A 371 2.68 -16.83 8.86
CA LEU A 371 1.45 -17.19 8.16
C LEU A 371 1.13 -16.17 7.05
N PHE A 372 1.40 -14.88 7.28
CA PHE A 372 1.24 -13.81 6.29
C PHE A 372 2.17 -13.99 5.10
N ASP A 373 3.43 -14.32 5.35
CA ASP A 373 4.44 -14.51 4.30
C ASP A 373 4.12 -15.77 3.46
N LEU A 374 3.73 -16.87 4.12
CA LEU A 374 3.27 -18.08 3.45
C LEU A 374 2.03 -17.85 2.56
N HIS A 375 1.11 -16.99 3.00
CA HIS A 375 -0.05 -16.60 2.21
C HIS A 375 0.35 -15.76 0.99
N SER A 376 1.27 -14.81 1.18
CA SER A 376 1.72 -13.90 0.12
C SER A 376 2.53 -14.60 -0.99
N MET A 377 3.19 -15.71 -0.67
CA MET A 377 3.96 -16.52 -1.64
C MET A 377 3.10 -17.48 -2.47
N LYS A 378 1.88 -17.82 -2.05
CA LYS A 378 1.00 -18.78 -2.76
C LYS A 378 -0.07 -18.06 -3.57
N HIS A 379 0.04 -18.09 -4.91
CA HIS A 379 -0.90 -17.46 -5.84
C HIS A 379 -2.35 -18.00 -5.87
N LYS A 380 -2.76 -18.87 -4.92
CA LYS A 380 -4.15 -19.36 -4.78
C LYS A 380 -4.44 -19.63 -3.30
N SER A 381 -5.39 -18.91 -2.71
CA SER A 381 -5.89 -19.18 -1.36
C SER A 381 -6.59 -20.55 -1.34
N SER A 382 -5.99 -21.54 -0.70
CA SER A 382 -6.64 -22.83 -0.47
C SER A 382 -7.59 -22.73 0.74
N LYS A 383 -8.67 -23.55 0.78
CA LYS A 383 -9.56 -23.65 1.97
C LYS A 383 -8.78 -23.86 3.28
N ARG A 384 -7.66 -24.59 3.20
CA ARG A 384 -6.74 -24.86 4.32
C ARG A 384 -6.03 -23.61 4.84
N THR A 385 -5.82 -22.59 4.01
CA THR A 385 -5.21 -21.31 4.42
C THR A 385 -6.20 -20.41 5.17
N SER A 386 -7.48 -20.44 4.78
CA SER A 386 -8.54 -19.70 5.49
C SER A 386 -8.74 -20.24 6.92
N ALA A 387 -8.82 -21.56 7.09
CA ALA A 387 -8.94 -22.17 8.41
C ALA A 387 -7.76 -21.84 9.35
N LYS A 388 -6.54 -21.73 8.81
CA LYS A 388 -5.35 -21.31 9.58
C LYS A 388 -5.45 -19.85 10.04
N TRP A 389 -5.96 -18.96 9.19
CA TRP A 389 -6.17 -17.56 9.56
C TRP A 389 -7.20 -17.42 10.68
N SER A 390 -8.34 -18.10 10.57
CA SER A 390 -9.36 -18.06 11.62
C SER A 390 -8.85 -18.62 12.95
N ALA A 391 -8.06 -19.70 12.91
CA ALA A 391 -7.45 -20.28 14.10
C ALA A 391 -6.43 -19.32 14.75
N TRP A 392 -5.55 -18.72 13.94
CA TRP A 392 -4.57 -17.74 14.43
C TRP A 392 -5.24 -16.47 14.96
N GLU A 393 -6.25 -15.94 14.29
CA GLU A 393 -6.97 -14.73 14.75
C GLU A 393 -7.65 -14.99 16.10
N LYS A 394 -8.23 -16.17 16.31
CA LYS A 394 -8.80 -16.57 17.60
C LYS A 394 -7.71 -16.63 18.68
N HIS A 395 -6.60 -17.30 18.38
CA HIS A 395 -5.46 -17.42 19.31
C HIS A 395 -4.86 -16.04 19.66
N LEU A 396 -4.68 -15.16 18.67
CA LEU A 396 -4.23 -13.78 18.86
C LEU A 396 -5.14 -13.04 19.85
N ARG A 397 -6.46 -13.13 19.67
CA ARG A 397 -7.43 -12.44 20.54
C ARG A 397 -7.38 -12.97 21.97
N GLU A 398 -7.29 -14.28 22.14
CA GLU A 398 -7.14 -14.91 23.45
C GLU A 398 -5.88 -14.40 24.15
N VAL A 399 -4.72 -14.50 23.49
CA VAL A 399 -3.43 -14.02 24.04
C VAL A 399 -3.46 -12.53 24.37
N LEU A 400 -3.97 -11.69 23.48
CA LEU A 400 -4.02 -10.24 23.72
C LEU A 400 -4.97 -9.87 24.87
N ASN A 401 -6.09 -10.59 25.03
CA ASN A 401 -7.04 -10.36 26.11
C ASN A 401 -6.50 -10.85 27.46
N GLU A 402 -5.86 -12.01 27.50
CA GLU A 402 -5.22 -12.55 28.71
C GLU A 402 -4.09 -11.66 29.23
N ASN A 403 -3.45 -10.89 28.33
CA ASN A 403 -2.38 -9.94 28.65
C ASN A 403 -2.86 -8.47 28.68
N ALA A 404 -4.16 -8.21 28.87
CA ALA A 404 -4.70 -6.85 28.88
C ALA A 404 -4.06 -5.94 29.94
N SER A 405 -3.71 -6.47 31.12
CA SER A 405 -3.02 -5.72 32.19
C SER A 405 -1.68 -5.17 31.71
N TYR A 406 -0.88 -6.01 31.05
CA TYR A 406 0.39 -5.61 30.44
C TYR A 406 0.20 -4.43 29.47
N PHE A 407 -0.76 -4.51 28.54
CA PHE A 407 -1.01 -3.41 27.59
C PHE A 407 -1.47 -2.13 28.26
N ASN A 408 -2.29 -2.23 29.30
CA ASN A 408 -2.75 -1.09 30.08
C ASN A 408 -1.60 -0.41 30.84
N ASP A 409 -0.63 -1.20 31.31
CA ASP A 409 0.51 -0.69 32.07
C ASP A 409 1.56 -0.01 31.18
N ILE A 410 1.81 -0.53 29.97
CA ILE A 410 2.87 0.01 29.09
C ILE A 410 2.44 1.22 28.26
N GLN A 411 1.14 1.44 28.06
CA GLN A 411 0.67 2.52 27.21
C GLN A 411 0.71 3.87 27.93
N THR A 412 1.06 4.92 27.18
CA THR A 412 0.94 6.30 27.66
C THR A 412 -0.53 6.73 27.61
N PRO A 413 -1.05 7.42 28.65
CA PRO A 413 -2.39 7.99 28.60
C PRO A 413 -2.61 8.90 27.39
N LEU A 414 -3.84 8.90 26.87
CA LEU A 414 -4.22 9.71 25.69
C LEU A 414 -3.97 11.21 25.94
N GLU A 415 -4.25 11.69 27.15
CA GLU A 415 -4.08 13.09 27.52
C GLU A 415 -2.61 13.51 27.45
N GLU A 416 -1.72 12.75 28.08
CA GLU A 416 -0.27 13.00 28.03
C GLU A 416 0.27 12.97 26.59
N THR A 417 -0.17 11.99 25.80
CA THR A 417 0.18 11.89 24.38
C THR A 417 -0.29 13.12 23.59
N PHE A 418 -1.51 13.60 23.87
CA PHE A 418 -2.08 14.78 23.24
C PHE A 418 -1.34 16.07 23.62
N GLN A 419 -0.98 16.24 24.90
CA GLN A 419 -0.22 17.42 25.35
C GLN A 419 1.16 17.47 24.68
N SER A 420 1.87 16.33 24.62
CA SER A 420 3.16 16.23 23.92
C SER A 420 3.03 16.53 22.42
N LEU A 421 2.02 15.99 21.75
CA LEU A 421 1.72 16.28 20.33
C LEU A 421 1.49 17.79 20.12
N ARG A 422 0.63 18.40 20.94
CA ARG A 422 0.28 19.82 20.84
C ARG A 422 1.51 20.71 21.03
N GLN A 423 2.33 20.42 22.04
CA GLN A 423 3.56 21.18 22.31
C GLN A 423 4.53 21.14 21.13
N GLN A 424 4.76 19.96 20.54
CA GLN A 424 5.61 19.82 19.35
C GLN A 424 5.05 20.60 18.15
N LEU A 425 3.74 20.52 17.89
CA LEU A 425 3.10 21.25 16.79
C LEU A 425 3.17 22.78 16.98
N VAL A 426 2.98 23.28 18.20
CA VAL A 426 3.10 24.71 18.52
C VAL A 426 4.55 25.17 18.32
N ALA A 427 5.54 24.38 18.73
CA ALA A 427 6.95 24.70 18.52
C ALA A 427 7.30 24.82 17.02
N ILE A 428 6.78 23.91 16.18
CA ILE A 428 6.92 24.01 14.72
C ILE A 428 6.22 25.27 14.21
N ALA A 429 4.97 25.51 14.62
CA ALA A 429 4.16 26.64 14.16
C ALA A 429 4.76 28.02 14.48
N LYS A 430 5.54 28.12 15.57
CA LYS A 430 6.28 29.31 16.01
C LYS A 430 7.71 29.40 15.45
N GLY A 431 8.14 28.43 14.63
CA GLY A 431 9.50 28.38 14.09
C GLY A 431 10.59 28.10 15.13
N ALA A 432 10.23 27.60 16.32
CA ALA A 432 11.19 27.22 17.35
C ALA A 432 12.01 25.96 16.98
N ILE A 433 11.54 25.19 16.00
CA ILE A 433 12.22 24.03 15.46
C ILE A 433 12.73 24.38 14.04
N PRO A 434 14.04 24.28 13.78
CA PRO A 434 14.59 24.56 12.45
C PRO A 434 14.11 23.51 11.44
N MET A 435 13.80 23.96 10.23
CA MET A 435 13.41 23.09 9.13
C MET A 435 14.65 22.41 8.53
N VAL A 436 14.67 21.08 8.47
CA VAL A 436 15.78 20.32 7.87
C VAL A 436 15.27 19.59 6.63
N LYS A 437 15.08 20.31 5.53
CA LYS A 437 14.59 19.75 4.26
C LYS A 437 15.74 19.69 3.24
N SER A 438 15.90 18.57 2.55
CA SER A 438 16.82 18.47 1.42
C SER A 438 16.15 18.91 0.11
N THR A 439 16.91 19.55 -0.76
CA THR A 439 16.45 19.97 -2.09
C THR A 439 16.10 18.75 -2.94
N ARG A 440 15.19 18.92 -3.92
CA ARG A 440 14.65 17.81 -4.74
C ARG A 440 15.73 17.05 -5.51
N GLU A 441 16.89 17.66 -5.73
CA GLU A 441 18.03 17.08 -6.44
C GLU A 441 18.85 16.12 -5.56
N GLU A 442 18.87 16.31 -4.24
CA GLU A 442 19.43 15.33 -3.29
C GLU A 442 18.51 14.12 -3.05
N ARG A 443 17.26 14.12 -3.57
CA ARG A 443 16.21 13.11 -3.29
C ARG A 443 16.38 11.76 -4.00
N SER A 444 17.54 11.50 -4.60
CA SER A 444 17.84 10.21 -5.23
C SER A 444 18.41 9.21 -4.22
N PHE A 445 17.65 8.85 -3.16
CA PHE A 445 17.85 7.52 -2.58
C PHE A 445 17.21 6.52 -3.54
N LYS A 446 17.95 6.12 -4.59
CA LYS A 446 17.65 4.87 -5.28
C LYS A 446 17.55 3.81 -4.19
N SER A 447 16.41 3.15 -4.05
CA SER A 447 16.30 2.03 -3.11
C SER A 447 17.31 1.00 -3.59
N ILE A 448 18.43 0.86 -2.88
CA ILE A 448 19.46 -0.09 -3.28
C ILE A 448 18.86 -1.50 -3.16
N ALA A 449 18.44 -2.04 -4.30
CA ALA A 449 17.91 -3.36 -4.50
C ALA A 449 19.02 -4.42 -4.46
N TYR A 450 20.23 -4.10 -4.93
CA TYR A 450 21.36 -5.03 -4.91
C TYR A 450 22.73 -4.36 -5.02
N ALA A 451 23.75 -5.05 -4.53
CA ALA A 451 25.16 -4.73 -4.69
C ALA A 451 25.76 -5.63 -5.78
N PHE A 452 26.63 -5.09 -6.62
CA PHE A 452 27.22 -5.82 -7.74
C PHE A 452 28.62 -5.28 -8.09
N ILE A 453 29.39 -6.07 -8.83
CA ILE A 453 30.61 -5.62 -9.51
C ILE A 453 30.22 -5.27 -10.95
N ALA A 454 30.27 -4.00 -11.32
CA ALA A 454 30.15 -3.55 -12.71
C ALA A 454 31.39 -3.95 -13.50
N LEU A 455 31.19 -4.58 -14.65
CA LEU A 455 32.25 -4.99 -15.57
C LEU A 455 32.16 -4.17 -16.86
N PRO A 456 33.30 -3.87 -17.52
CA PRO A 456 33.29 -3.19 -18.81
C PRO A 456 32.56 -4.04 -19.87
N VAL A 457 31.50 -3.49 -20.45
CA VAL A 457 30.66 -4.21 -21.43
C VAL A 457 31.46 -4.58 -22.67
N GLU A 458 32.34 -3.69 -23.14
CA GLU A 458 33.19 -3.94 -24.32
C GLU A 458 34.12 -5.12 -24.11
N ASP A 459 34.73 -5.25 -22.93
CA ASP A 459 35.60 -6.38 -22.58
C ASP A 459 34.82 -7.69 -22.58
N ILE A 460 33.62 -7.71 -22.00
CA ILE A 460 32.76 -8.90 -21.99
C ILE A 460 32.32 -9.29 -23.41
N ILE A 461 31.98 -8.33 -24.26
CA ILE A 461 31.65 -8.60 -25.67
C ILE A 461 32.86 -9.19 -26.41
N ASN A 462 34.04 -8.60 -26.24
CA ASN A 462 35.28 -9.09 -26.87
C ASN A 462 35.63 -10.51 -26.40
N ILE A 463 35.47 -10.80 -25.11
CA ILE A 463 35.68 -12.13 -24.54
C ILE A 463 34.72 -13.15 -25.17
N ILE A 464 33.43 -12.82 -25.29
CA ILE A 464 32.46 -13.72 -25.92
C ILE A 464 32.81 -13.97 -27.39
N GLN A 465 33.23 -12.95 -28.13
CA GLN A 465 33.66 -13.09 -29.53
C GLN A 465 34.88 -14.02 -29.65
N GLN A 466 35.90 -13.83 -28.81
CA GLN A 466 37.08 -14.71 -28.78
C GLN A 466 36.73 -16.16 -28.40
N LEU A 467 35.83 -16.34 -27.45
CA LEU A 467 35.35 -17.67 -27.07
C LEU A 467 34.54 -18.33 -28.20
N ALA A 468 33.74 -17.57 -28.94
CA ALA A 468 33.01 -18.06 -30.10
C ALA A 468 33.92 -18.41 -31.28
N GLU A 469 35.07 -17.75 -31.43
CA GLU A 469 36.08 -18.10 -32.44
C GLU A 469 36.80 -19.42 -32.13
N THR A 470 36.90 -19.77 -30.85
CA THR A 470 37.70 -20.90 -30.35
C THR A 470 36.87 -22.12 -29.91
N SER A 471 35.56 -21.96 -29.67
CA SER A 471 34.62 -23.03 -29.32
C SER A 471 33.46 -23.10 -30.32
N PRO A 472 33.35 -24.18 -31.11
CA PRO A 472 32.22 -24.42 -32.01
C PRO A 472 30.87 -24.44 -31.27
N GLU A 473 30.82 -24.91 -30.03
CA GLU A 473 29.59 -24.95 -29.23
C GLU A 473 29.08 -23.54 -28.89
N ILE A 474 29.98 -22.65 -28.47
CA ILE A 474 29.65 -21.25 -28.18
C ILE A 474 29.28 -20.52 -29.48
N GLN A 475 30.01 -20.76 -30.55
CA GLN A 475 29.70 -20.20 -31.87
C GLN A 475 28.28 -20.56 -32.31
N MET A 476 27.95 -21.87 -32.29
CA MET A 476 26.61 -22.34 -32.66
C MET A 476 25.53 -21.75 -31.77
N TYR A 477 25.80 -21.57 -30.47
CA TYR A 477 24.82 -21.03 -29.55
C TYR A 477 24.36 -19.62 -29.92
N PHE A 478 25.24 -18.78 -30.46
CA PHE A 478 24.91 -17.39 -30.79
C PHE A 478 24.44 -17.15 -32.23
N LEU A 479 24.54 -18.13 -33.14
CA LEU A 479 24.19 -17.97 -34.57
C LEU A 479 22.78 -17.44 -34.82
N ASP A 480 21.81 -17.80 -33.98
CA ASP A 480 20.39 -17.47 -34.13
C ASP A 480 19.88 -16.44 -33.09
N LYS A 481 20.78 -15.85 -32.30
CA LYS A 481 20.42 -14.96 -31.18
C LYS A 481 20.84 -13.53 -31.47
N ASN A 482 19.88 -12.62 -31.40
CA ASN A 482 20.17 -11.19 -31.34
C ASN A 482 20.78 -10.86 -29.98
N PHE A 483 22.10 -10.79 -29.94
CA PHE A 483 22.88 -10.46 -28.75
C PHE A 483 23.18 -8.95 -28.70
N THR A 484 22.58 -8.26 -27.75
CA THR A 484 22.91 -6.87 -27.41
C THR A 484 22.97 -6.74 -25.89
N MET A 485 24.10 -6.26 -25.36
CA MET A 485 24.32 -6.13 -23.92
C MET A 485 24.41 -4.65 -23.54
N SER A 486 23.53 -4.22 -22.62
CA SER A 486 23.53 -2.85 -22.08
C SER A 486 24.30 -2.72 -20.76
N SER A 487 24.55 -3.82 -20.07
CA SER A 487 25.29 -3.87 -18.80
C SER A 487 25.87 -5.26 -18.59
N ALA A 488 27.07 -5.33 -18.00
CA ALA A 488 27.67 -6.56 -17.52
C ALA A 488 27.98 -6.41 -16.04
N HIS A 489 27.55 -7.35 -15.21
CA HIS A 489 27.80 -7.29 -13.78
C HIS A 489 27.79 -8.65 -13.11
N ILE A 490 28.48 -8.74 -11.97
CA ILE A 490 28.42 -9.87 -11.05
C ILE A 490 27.64 -9.43 -9.83
N THR A 491 26.52 -10.09 -9.55
CA THR A 491 25.75 -9.77 -8.33
C THR A 491 26.52 -10.23 -7.09
N LEU A 492 26.77 -9.31 -6.14
CA LEU A 492 27.38 -9.58 -4.84
C LEU A 492 26.32 -9.94 -3.80
N ALA A 493 25.30 -9.10 -3.68
CA ALA A 493 24.18 -9.33 -2.78
C ALA A 493 22.90 -8.70 -3.31
N HIS A 494 21.74 -9.28 -3.01
CA HIS A 494 20.45 -8.77 -3.46
C HIS A 494 19.49 -8.70 -2.27
N LYS A 495 18.80 -7.57 -2.08
CA LYS A 495 17.97 -7.28 -0.91
C LYS A 495 16.93 -8.37 -0.64
N ARG A 496 16.29 -8.89 -1.69
CA ARG A 496 15.29 -9.97 -1.58
C ARG A 496 15.85 -11.33 -1.18
N SER A 497 17.12 -11.60 -1.46
CA SER A 497 17.74 -12.91 -1.21
C SER A 497 18.58 -12.91 0.07
N HIS A 498 19.23 -11.78 0.37
CA HIS A 498 20.24 -11.68 1.43
C HIS A 498 19.88 -10.65 2.52
N GLY A 499 18.80 -9.89 2.36
CA GLY A 499 18.40 -8.83 3.30
C GLY A 499 19.10 -7.49 3.06
N VAL A 500 18.57 -6.44 3.69
CA VAL A 500 19.08 -5.06 3.54
C VAL A 500 20.48 -4.93 4.12
N ALA A 501 20.72 -5.46 5.31
CA ALA A 501 22.02 -5.40 5.97
C ALA A 501 23.15 -6.01 5.11
N ALA A 502 22.87 -7.12 4.43
CA ALA A 502 23.84 -7.75 3.54
C ALA A 502 24.19 -6.87 2.33
N VAL A 503 23.25 -6.10 1.79
CA VAL A 503 23.51 -5.16 0.69
C VAL A 503 24.21 -3.90 1.21
N ALA A 504 23.78 -3.38 2.34
CA ALA A 504 24.36 -2.18 2.98
C ALA A 504 25.82 -2.38 3.39
N ALA A 505 26.24 -3.61 3.72
CA ALA A 505 27.63 -3.94 4.02
C ALA A 505 28.60 -3.63 2.87
N TYR A 506 28.12 -3.63 1.61
CA TYR A 506 28.93 -3.23 0.45
C TYR A 506 28.97 -1.71 0.25
N GLY A 507 28.21 -0.95 1.04
CA GLY A 507 28.16 0.51 0.96
C GLY A 507 29.50 1.17 1.27
N GLU A 508 30.24 0.64 2.26
CA GLU A 508 31.56 1.17 2.66
C GLU A 508 32.64 0.96 1.60
N ILE A 509 32.42 0.01 0.68
CA ILE A 509 33.37 -0.38 -0.37
C ILE A 509 32.84 -0.08 -1.78
N CYS A 510 31.78 0.73 -1.90
CA CYS A 510 31.30 1.21 -3.19
C CYS A 510 32.37 2.06 -3.88
N GLY A 511 32.58 1.85 -5.17
CA GLY A 511 33.65 2.50 -5.95
C GLY A 511 35.01 1.80 -5.88
N VAL A 512 35.15 0.71 -5.11
CA VAL A 512 36.39 -0.06 -5.07
C VAL A 512 36.52 -0.93 -6.32
N GLU A 513 37.71 -0.93 -6.91
CA GLU A 513 38.09 -1.82 -8.00
C GLU A 513 38.43 -3.22 -7.47
N VAL A 514 37.88 -4.25 -8.12
CA VAL A 514 37.95 -5.65 -7.70
C VAL A 514 38.41 -6.50 -8.88
N PRO A 515 39.51 -7.26 -8.73
CA PRO A 515 39.92 -8.24 -9.73
C PRO A 515 38.97 -9.44 -9.76
N VAL A 516 38.58 -9.82 -10.95
CA VAL A 516 37.64 -10.90 -11.25
C VAL A 516 38.28 -11.84 -12.26
N ARG A 517 38.03 -13.14 -12.10
CA ARG A 517 38.47 -14.18 -13.02
C ARG A 517 37.28 -14.93 -13.59
N LEU A 518 37.17 -14.99 -14.91
CA LEU A 518 36.16 -15.77 -15.62
C LEU A 518 36.73 -17.13 -16.00
N THR A 519 35.96 -18.20 -15.81
CA THR A 519 36.48 -19.59 -15.91
C THR A 519 35.71 -20.50 -16.85
N SER A 520 34.40 -20.28 -17.01
CA SER A 520 33.58 -21.15 -17.85
C SER A 520 32.35 -20.43 -18.39
N PHE A 521 31.85 -20.93 -19.52
CA PHE A 521 30.62 -20.47 -20.17
C PHE A 521 29.55 -21.55 -20.04
N LEU A 522 28.44 -21.22 -19.39
CA LEU A 522 27.31 -22.13 -19.18
C LEU A 522 26.10 -21.64 -19.98
N PHE A 523 25.41 -22.55 -20.67
CA PHE A 523 24.26 -22.19 -21.48
C PHE A 523 23.18 -23.27 -21.56
N SER A 524 21.94 -22.83 -21.65
CA SER A 524 20.76 -23.62 -22.00
C SER A 524 19.98 -22.93 -23.12
N ASP A 525 18.90 -23.53 -23.59
CA ASP A 525 17.95 -22.90 -24.52
C ASP A 525 17.39 -21.55 -24.01
N LYS A 526 17.33 -21.37 -22.67
CA LYS A 526 16.71 -20.19 -22.05
C LYS A 526 17.67 -19.10 -21.64
N THR A 527 18.92 -19.42 -21.29
CA THR A 527 19.86 -18.44 -20.72
C THR A 527 21.29 -18.90 -20.85
N CYS A 528 22.23 -17.95 -20.90
CA CYS A 528 23.65 -18.22 -20.78
C CYS A 528 24.36 -17.22 -19.85
N ALA A 529 25.44 -17.68 -19.22
CA ALA A 529 26.22 -16.90 -18.27
C ALA A 529 27.70 -17.32 -18.25
N LEU A 530 28.58 -16.37 -17.93
CA LEU A 530 29.99 -16.62 -17.61
C LEU A 530 30.13 -16.85 -16.11
N GLU A 531 30.71 -17.97 -15.72
CA GLU A 531 31.11 -18.22 -14.33
C GLU A 531 32.26 -17.29 -13.95
N ALA A 532 32.13 -16.68 -12.77
CA ALA A 532 33.09 -15.72 -12.27
C ALA A 532 33.60 -16.10 -10.87
N GLN A 533 34.86 -15.80 -10.62
CA GLN A 533 35.51 -15.89 -9.32
C GLN A 533 36.00 -14.50 -8.94
N ILE A 534 35.68 -14.06 -7.73
CA ILE A 534 36.21 -12.81 -7.19
C ILE A 534 37.58 -13.15 -6.58
N ILE A 535 38.64 -12.53 -7.09
CA ILE A 535 39.99 -12.77 -6.57
C ILE A 535 40.11 -12.05 -5.23
N GLU A 536 40.61 -12.76 -4.21
CA GLU A 536 40.77 -12.23 -2.86
C GLU A 536 41.65 -10.96 -2.89
N ASN A 537 41.09 -9.87 -2.36
CA ASN A 537 41.78 -8.58 -2.25
C ASN A 537 41.96 -8.20 -0.77
N GLN A 538 42.67 -7.11 -0.50
CA GLN A 538 42.92 -6.64 0.88
C GLN A 538 41.62 -6.31 1.65
N GLN A 539 40.49 -6.19 0.97
CA GLN A 539 39.18 -5.84 1.55
C GLN A 539 38.28 -7.06 1.78
N GLY A 540 38.71 -8.29 1.41
CA GLY A 540 37.95 -9.51 1.68
C GLY A 540 36.57 -9.55 1.02
N ILE A 541 36.44 -9.01 -0.20
CA ILE A 541 35.16 -8.92 -0.90
C ILE A 541 34.72 -10.32 -1.36
N VAL A 542 33.57 -10.78 -0.87
CA VAL A 542 32.99 -12.08 -1.22
C VAL A 542 31.57 -11.88 -1.73
N SER A 543 31.15 -12.62 -2.75
CA SER A 543 29.75 -12.65 -3.17
C SER A 543 28.93 -13.54 -2.25
N ARG A 544 27.71 -13.09 -1.90
CA ARG A 544 26.73 -13.90 -1.18
C ARG A 544 26.00 -14.88 -2.09
N ASN A 545 26.07 -14.71 -3.41
CA ASN A 545 25.57 -15.72 -4.34
C ASN A 545 26.51 -16.94 -4.31
N GLN A 546 25.93 -18.14 -4.18
CA GLN A 546 26.68 -19.40 -4.18
C GLN A 546 27.45 -19.63 -5.48
N TRP A 547 26.94 -19.09 -6.59
CA TRP A 547 27.55 -19.16 -7.91
C TRP A 547 27.64 -17.76 -8.52
N PRO A 548 28.76 -17.04 -8.31
CA PRO A 548 28.98 -15.74 -8.92
C PRO A 548 29.12 -15.89 -10.44
N HIS A 549 28.39 -15.07 -11.19
CA HIS A 549 28.34 -15.16 -12.64
C HIS A 549 27.95 -13.82 -13.27
N VAL A 550 28.20 -13.70 -14.57
CA VAL A 550 27.72 -12.63 -15.44
C VAL A 550 26.66 -13.22 -16.37
N THR A 551 25.40 -12.80 -16.24
CA THR A 551 24.36 -13.20 -17.19
C THR A 551 24.62 -12.52 -18.54
N ILE A 552 24.72 -13.31 -19.60
CA ILE A 552 25.05 -12.82 -20.94
C ILE A 552 23.80 -12.63 -21.78
N TRP A 553 22.92 -13.63 -21.80
CA TRP A 553 21.70 -13.58 -22.60
C TRP A 553 20.58 -14.37 -21.93
N THR A 554 19.34 -13.94 -22.15
CA THR A 554 18.11 -14.64 -21.74
C THR A 554 17.09 -14.63 -22.87
N ALA A 555 16.37 -15.73 -23.04
CA ALA A 555 15.25 -15.83 -23.95
C ALA A 555 14.09 -14.90 -23.53
N GLU A 556 13.21 -14.56 -24.47
CA GLU A 556 12.03 -13.74 -24.19
C GLU A 556 11.16 -14.38 -23.09
N GLY A 557 10.85 -13.61 -22.05
CA GLY A 557 10.09 -14.08 -20.88
C GLY A 557 10.92 -14.76 -19.78
N THR A 558 12.20 -15.06 -20.02
CA THR A 558 13.13 -15.56 -19.00
C THR A 558 13.74 -14.41 -18.23
N LYS A 559 13.77 -14.51 -16.89
CA LYS A 559 14.39 -13.47 -16.04
C LYS A 559 15.88 -13.77 -15.83
N PRO A 560 16.76 -12.74 -15.79
CA PRO A 560 18.20 -12.94 -15.53
C PRO A 560 18.51 -13.79 -14.30
N LYS A 561 17.70 -13.65 -13.23
CA LYS A 561 17.83 -14.45 -12.00
C LYS A 561 17.77 -15.97 -12.21
N GLU A 562 17.21 -16.45 -13.31
CA GLU A 562 17.14 -17.88 -13.62
C GLU A 562 18.52 -18.46 -13.96
N SER A 563 19.48 -17.60 -14.32
CA SER A 563 20.90 -17.98 -14.49
C SER A 563 21.49 -18.60 -13.23
N ASN A 564 21.05 -18.22 -12.02
CA ASN A 564 21.54 -18.80 -10.76
C ASN A 564 21.43 -20.33 -10.70
N SER A 565 20.49 -20.92 -11.44
CA SER A 565 20.28 -22.37 -11.47
C SER A 565 21.07 -23.09 -12.56
N LEU A 566 21.79 -22.38 -13.46
CA LEU A 566 22.53 -23.00 -14.56
C LEU A 566 23.48 -24.13 -14.12
N PRO A 567 24.24 -24.03 -13.02
CA PRO A 567 25.07 -25.14 -12.56
C PRO A 567 24.28 -26.41 -12.23
N GLU A 568 23.06 -26.27 -11.69
CA GLU A 568 22.17 -27.40 -11.39
C GLU A 568 21.60 -28.00 -12.67
N VAL A 569 21.24 -27.15 -13.63
CA VAL A 569 20.72 -27.56 -14.94
C VAL A 569 21.79 -28.32 -15.73
N VAL A 570 23.06 -27.87 -15.69
CA VAL A 570 24.21 -28.60 -16.25
C VAL A 570 24.38 -29.96 -15.57
N ARG A 571 24.34 -30.00 -14.24
CA ARG A 571 24.42 -31.27 -13.47
C ARG A 571 23.30 -32.25 -13.83
N SER A 572 22.12 -31.74 -14.19
CA SER A 572 20.98 -32.54 -14.61
C SER A 572 21.01 -32.96 -16.09
N GLY A 573 22.01 -32.53 -16.86
CA GLY A 573 22.16 -32.84 -18.29
C GLY A 573 21.30 -31.99 -19.24
N HIS A 574 20.67 -30.92 -18.76
CA HIS A 574 19.76 -30.06 -19.55
C HIS A 574 20.41 -28.73 -19.99
N ALA A 575 21.69 -28.54 -19.69
CA ALA A 575 22.49 -27.39 -20.10
C ALA A 575 23.94 -27.84 -20.35
N SER A 576 24.70 -27.00 -21.03
CA SER A 576 26.09 -27.25 -21.40
C SER A 576 27.03 -26.33 -20.62
N ARG A 577 28.25 -26.81 -20.40
CA ARG A 577 29.37 -26.07 -19.80
C ARG A 577 30.58 -26.19 -20.73
N VAL A 578 31.22 -25.08 -21.03
CA VAL A 578 32.49 -24.99 -21.77
C VAL A 578 33.50 -24.29 -20.87
N ASP A 579 34.53 -25.02 -20.44
CA ASP A 579 35.63 -24.46 -19.66
C ASP A 579 36.68 -23.84 -20.59
N PHE A 580 37.29 -22.74 -20.17
CA PHE A 580 38.32 -22.05 -20.94
C PHE A 580 39.48 -21.58 -20.04
N MET A 581 40.60 -21.19 -20.66
CA MET A 581 41.74 -20.63 -19.93
C MET A 581 41.31 -19.38 -19.16
N PRO A 582 41.51 -19.30 -17.84
CA PRO A 582 40.92 -18.22 -17.05
C PRO A 582 41.31 -16.83 -17.55
N ILE A 583 40.31 -15.96 -17.66
CA ILE A 583 40.48 -14.58 -18.14
C ILE A 583 40.28 -13.65 -16.96
N GLU A 584 41.29 -12.82 -16.68
CA GLU A 584 41.24 -11.85 -15.59
C GLU A 584 40.86 -10.46 -16.11
N LEU A 585 39.99 -9.79 -15.37
CA LEU A 585 39.56 -8.41 -15.62
C LEU A 585 39.24 -7.71 -14.29
N SER A 586 39.19 -6.39 -14.31
CA SER A 586 38.76 -5.60 -13.17
C SER A 586 37.32 -5.15 -13.32
N GLY A 587 36.61 -5.03 -12.20
CA GLY A 587 35.32 -4.37 -12.12
C GLY A 587 35.19 -3.46 -10.90
N VAL A 588 34.14 -2.66 -10.84
CA VAL A 588 33.92 -1.69 -9.76
C VAL A 588 32.71 -2.09 -8.93
N VAL A 589 32.82 -2.06 -7.60
CA VAL A 589 31.67 -2.31 -6.71
C VAL A 589 30.68 -1.15 -6.82
N GLU A 590 29.43 -1.48 -7.11
CA GLU A 590 28.33 -0.52 -7.23
C GLU A 590 27.07 -1.00 -6.50
N LEU A 591 26.14 -0.07 -6.29
CA LEU A 591 24.87 -0.26 -5.62
C LEU A 591 23.75 0.24 -6.54
N SER A 592 22.73 -0.59 -6.80
CA SER A 592 21.56 -0.23 -7.62
C SER A 592 20.28 -0.40 -6.87
#